data_AF-A0A3B8VRB3-F1
#
_entry.id   AF-A0A3B8VRB3-F1
#
_cell.length_a   1.000
_cell.length_b   1.000
_cell.length_c   1.000
_cell.angle_alpha   90.00
_cell.angle_beta   90.00
_cell.angle_gamma   90.00
#
_symmetry.space_group_name_H-M   'P 1'
#
loop_
_entity.id
_entity.type
_entity.pdbx_description
1 polymer ?
#
loop_
_entity_poly.entity_id
_entity_poly.type
_entity_poly.pdbx_seq_one_letter_code
_entity_poly.pdbx_strand_id
1 'polypeptide(L)'
;RIDELRQSLASWEPVERPVAMGDLVTVGIKGAVEDNTFVDEEDTTYLLDSDSNNPVPGFSHKMEGLEAEQTHEFTIEIPDDYQDDAIAGKEASFSVEIKDVKEKILPELDDEFAKGLPEEYESMEALRTEVEQGLNDEAENRSKRQYEDEVVTALLDATTMTLSPVMLDHEIEHIEEDQNKLFEQLNIRRDDYLQSIGTSYQEQRAQARTEAEQRIRRTFALNKLGELENIEVSEDDIDARVEELLAQ
;
A
#
# COMPACT_ATOMS: atom_id res chain seq x y z
N ARG A 1 2.35 -5.66 14.48
CA ARG A 1 1.80 -4.43 15.11
C ARG A 1 2.74 -3.77 16.12
N ILE A 2 3.02 -4.34 17.30
CA ILE A 2 3.93 -3.68 18.27
C ILE A 2 5.35 -3.52 17.70
N ASP A 3 5.86 -4.52 16.97
CA ASP A 3 7.16 -4.38 16.30
C ASP A 3 7.11 -3.35 15.17
N GLU A 4 6.01 -3.23 14.43
CA GLU A 4 5.83 -2.16 13.43
C GLU A 4 5.87 -0.77 14.08
N LEU A 5 5.18 -0.60 15.22
CA LEU A 5 5.23 0.64 16.02
C LEU A 5 6.66 0.92 16.51
N ARG A 6 7.37 -0.10 16.97
CA ARG A 6 8.78 0.01 17.37
C ARG A 6 9.67 0.43 16.21
N GLN A 7 9.45 -0.13 15.03
CA GLN A 7 10.21 0.23 13.83
C GLN A 7 9.91 1.65 13.35
N SER A 8 8.69 2.15 13.53
CA SER A 8 8.32 3.54 13.17
C SER A 8 8.88 4.59 14.13
N LEU A 9 9.10 4.23 15.39
CA LEU A 9 9.69 5.09 16.41
C LEU A 9 11.21 4.95 16.54
N ALA A 10 11.84 4.18 15.65
CA ALA A 10 13.28 4.01 15.65
C ALA A 10 13.99 5.35 15.42
N SER A 11 15.05 5.60 16.18
CA SER A 11 15.95 6.74 15.93
C SER A 11 17.10 6.33 15.03
N TRP A 12 17.70 7.31 14.37
CA TRP A 12 18.88 7.15 13.54
C TRP A 12 20.05 7.88 14.20
N GLU A 13 21.04 7.13 14.68
CA GLU A 13 22.19 7.69 15.38
C GLU A 13 23.48 7.54 14.54
N PRO A 14 24.31 8.59 14.42
CA PRO A 14 25.57 8.51 13.66
C PRO A 14 26.54 7.49 14.27
N VAL A 15 27.21 6.72 13.42
CA VAL A 15 28.20 5.72 13.82
C VAL A 15 29.48 5.77 13.00
N GLU A 16 30.61 5.55 13.69
CA GLU A 16 31.95 5.51 13.08
C GLU A 16 32.38 4.06 12.83
N ARG A 17 31.65 3.37 11.95
CA ARG A 17 31.97 1.99 11.51
C ARG A 17 31.67 1.81 10.01
N PRO A 18 32.21 0.78 9.36
CA PRO A 18 31.81 0.43 8.00
C PRO A 18 30.29 0.21 7.90
N VAL A 19 29.74 0.55 6.74
CA VAL A 19 28.31 0.44 6.44
C VAL A 19 27.84 -1.01 6.61
N ALA A 20 26.72 -1.21 7.29
CA ALA A 20 26.07 -2.51 7.40
C ALA A 20 24.65 -2.47 6.80
N MET A 21 24.09 -3.65 6.52
CA MET A 21 22.72 -3.78 6.08
C MET A 21 21.75 -3.23 7.13
N GLY A 22 20.77 -2.42 6.71
CA GLY A 22 19.81 -1.74 7.57
C GLY A 22 20.24 -0.36 8.07
N ASP A 23 21.48 0.09 7.77
CA ASP A 23 21.94 1.44 8.08
C ASP A 23 21.36 2.47 7.09
N LEU A 24 21.20 3.70 7.56
CA LEU A 24 20.83 4.86 6.77
C LEU A 24 22.09 5.65 6.45
N VAL A 25 22.47 5.69 5.18
CA VAL A 25 23.68 6.35 4.72
C VAL A 25 23.35 7.63 3.98
N THR A 26 24.13 8.69 4.21
CA THR A 26 24.12 9.87 3.36
C THR A 26 25.24 9.71 2.36
N VAL A 27 24.91 9.62 1.08
CA VAL A 27 25.84 9.24 0.02
C VAL A 27 25.64 10.08 -1.23
N GLY A 28 26.76 10.45 -1.87
CA GLY A 28 26.74 10.91 -3.25
C GLY A 28 26.87 9.71 -4.19
N ILE A 29 25.90 9.49 -5.08
CA ILE A 29 25.84 8.37 -6.01
C ILE A 29 25.95 8.89 -7.44
N LYS A 30 26.95 8.42 -8.18
CA LYS A 30 27.08 8.63 -9.63
C LYS A 30 27.10 7.28 -10.33
N GLY A 31 26.05 6.99 -11.11
CA GLY A 31 25.88 5.76 -11.88
C GLY A 31 25.89 6.04 -13.38
N ALA A 32 26.71 5.30 -14.13
CA ALA A 32 26.81 5.41 -15.58
C ALA A 32 26.85 4.04 -16.28
N VAL A 33 26.29 3.96 -17.48
CA VAL A 33 26.34 2.80 -18.38
C VAL A 33 26.82 3.28 -19.75
N GLU A 34 27.89 2.68 -20.29
CA GLU A 34 28.44 3.02 -21.62
C GLU A 34 28.59 4.55 -21.84
N ASP A 35 29.17 5.26 -20.86
CA ASP A 35 29.36 6.71 -20.81
C ASP A 35 28.08 7.58 -20.68
N ASN A 36 26.91 6.96 -20.49
CA ASN A 36 25.66 7.67 -20.20
C ASN A 36 25.35 7.61 -18.70
N THR A 37 25.43 8.75 -18.01
CA THR A 37 25.01 8.89 -16.61
C THR A 37 23.51 8.78 -16.50
N PHE A 38 23.02 7.85 -15.67
CA PHE A 38 21.60 7.64 -15.42
C PHE A 38 21.20 8.01 -13.98
N VAL A 39 22.17 8.06 -13.05
CA VAL A 39 21.98 8.54 -11.68
C VAL A 39 23.13 9.51 -11.34
N ASP A 40 22.79 10.70 -10.86
CA ASP A 40 23.75 11.68 -10.35
C ASP A 40 23.08 12.44 -9.19
N GLU A 41 23.33 11.96 -7.98
CA GLU A 41 22.79 12.53 -6.74
C GLU A 41 23.94 12.80 -5.78
N GLU A 42 24.16 14.02 -5.32
CA GLU A 42 25.34 14.36 -4.52
C GLU A 42 25.10 14.36 -2.99
N ASP A 43 23.85 14.26 -2.54
CA ASP A 43 23.45 14.32 -1.11
C ASP A 43 22.15 13.56 -0.81
N THR A 44 22.05 12.32 -1.28
CA THR A 44 20.88 11.48 -1.04
C THR A 44 21.02 10.67 0.23
N THR A 45 19.95 10.63 1.02
CA THR A 45 19.82 9.68 2.12
C THR A 45 19.27 8.37 1.58
N TYR A 46 20.03 7.30 1.75
CA TYR A 46 19.71 5.97 1.24
C TYR A 46 19.66 4.97 2.39
N LEU A 47 18.58 4.19 2.45
CA LEU A 47 18.45 3.07 3.40
C LEU A 47 19.01 1.81 2.74
N LEU A 48 20.04 1.20 3.33
CA LEU A 48 20.56 -0.07 2.82
C LEU A 48 19.61 -1.21 3.16
N ASP A 49 18.87 -1.65 2.15
CA ASP A 49 18.00 -2.82 2.22
C ASP A 49 18.42 -3.82 1.14
N SER A 50 18.54 -5.10 1.52
CA SER A 50 18.92 -6.18 0.61
C SER A 50 17.87 -6.43 -0.47
N ASP A 51 16.61 -6.12 -0.18
CA ASP A 51 15.50 -6.31 -1.11
C ASP A 51 15.23 -5.06 -1.96
N SER A 52 16.03 -3.99 -1.78
CA SER A 52 15.91 -2.76 -2.57
C SER A 52 16.46 -2.94 -3.99
N ASN A 53 15.62 -2.59 -4.97
CA ASN A 53 15.99 -2.55 -6.39
C ASN A 53 16.39 -1.15 -6.88
N ASN A 54 16.42 -0.15 -6.00
CA ASN A 54 16.79 1.22 -6.30
C ASN A 54 18.20 1.49 -5.75
N PRO A 55 19.16 2.10 -6.49
CA PRO A 55 19.10 2.49 -7.90
C PRO A 55 19.12 1.32 -8.88
N VAL A 56 19.73 0.19 -8.50
CA VAL A 56 19.67 -1.07 -9.25
C VAL A 56 19.73 -2.25 -8.28
N PRO A 57 19.22 -3.44 -8.66
CA PRO A 57 19.34 -4.65 -7.86
C PRO A 57 20.81 -4.97 -7.53
N GLY A 58 21.08 -5.28 -6.25
CA GLY A 58 22.44 -5.63 -5.79
C GLY A 58 23.32 -4.44 -5.41
N PHE A 59 22.84 -3.19 -5.55
CA PHE A 59 23.57 -2.00 -5.11
C PHE A 59 23.86 -2.02 -3.60
N SER A 60 22.86 -2.28 -2.76
CA SER A 60 23.02 -2.36 -1.30
C SER A 60 24.11 -3.37 -0.88
N HIS A 61 24.23 -4.50 -1.58
CA HIS A 61 25.26 -5.50 -1.28
C HIS A 61 26.68 -5.04 -1.61
N LYS A 62 26.86 -4.13 -2.57
CA LYS A 62 28.17 -3.54 -2.86
C LYS A 62 28.55 -2.42 -1.89
N MET A 63 27.54 -1.79 -1.30
CA MET A 63 27.72 -0.75 -0.28
C MET A 63 28.10 -1.32 1.09
N GLU A 64 27.71 -2.56 1.38
CA GLU A 64 28.02 -3.22 2.65
C GLU A 64 29.54 -3.37 2.86
N GLY A 65 30.02 -2.95 4.02
CA GLY A 65 31.42 -2.98 4.42
C GLY A 65 32.26 -1.80 3.93
N LEU A 66 31.68 -0.85 3.19
CA LEU A 66 32.37 0.37 2.78
C LEU A 66 32.55 1.33 3.95
N GLU A 67 33.68 2.03 3.98
CA GLU A 67 34.01 3.02 5.00
C GLU A 67 33.47 4.41 4.62
N ALA A 68 33.02 5.16 5.63
CA ALA A 68 32.62 6.56 5.48
C ALA A 68 33.81 7.47 5.10
N GLU A 69 33.50 8.65 4.58
CA GLU A 69 34.43 9.70 4.13
C GLU A 69 35.40 9.24 3.01
N GLN A 70 35.04 8.18 2.29
CA GLN A 70 35.82 7.63 1.19
C GLN A 70 34.96 7.49 -0.07
N THR A 71 35.60 7.71 -1.22
CA THR A 71 35.01 7.40 -2.52
C THR A 71 35.33 5.96 -2.90
N HIS A 72 34.30 5.19 -3.20
CA HIS A 72 34.42 3.81 -3.67
C HIS A 72 33.83 3.70 -5.07
N GLU A 73 34.47 2.88 -5.91
CA GLU A 73 34.00 2.59 -7.26
C GLU A 73 33.77 1.09 -7.41
N PHE A 74 32.62 0.71 -7.95
CA PHE A 74 32.29 -0.69 -8.24
C PHE A 74 31.37 -0.81 -9.45
N THR A 75 31.35 -2.00 -10.05
CA THR A 75 30.45 -2.33 -11.16
C THR A 75 29.37 -3.33 -10.74
N ILE A 76 28.20 -3.22 -11.36
CA ILE A 76 27.04 -4.10 -11.17
C ILE A 76 26.48 -4.47 -12.55
N GLU A 77 26.26 -5.76 -12.78
CA GLU A 77 25.52 -6.25 -13.94
C GLU A 77 24.02 -6.11 -13.69
N ILE A 78 23.32 -5.36 -14.55
CA ILE A 78 21.88 -5.14 -14.44
C ILE A 78 21.14 -6.32 -15.09
N PRO A 79 20.14 -6.92 -14.42
CA PRO A 79 19.33 -7.98 -15.01
C PRO A 79 18.66 -7.59 -16.34
N ASP A 80 18.44 -8.57 -17.22
CA ASP A 80 17.73 -8.36 -18.49
C ASP A 80 16.25 -7.97 -18.31
N ASP A 81 15.66 -8.22 -17.14
CA ASP A 81 14.25 -7.93 -16.82
C ASP A 81 14.05 -6.59 -16.10
N TYR A 82 15.10 -5.75 -16.04
CA TYR A 82 15.03 -4.45 -15.38
C TYR A 82 14.05 -3.52 -16.11
N GLN A 83 13.33 -2.68 -15.36
CA GLN A 83 12.24 -1.85 -15.88
C GLN A 83 12.68 -0.84 -16.95
N ASP A 84 13.95 -0.45 -16.95
CA ASP A 84 14.51 0.48 -17.92
C ASP A 84 15.31 -0.27 -19.01
N ASP A 85 14.67 -0.43 -20.18
CA ASP A 85 15.24 -1.06 -21.38
C ASP A 85 16.58 -0.43 -21.84
N ALA A 86 16.87 0.82 -21.46
CA ALA A 86 18.11 1.49 -21.87
C ALA A 86 19.36 0.94 -21.16
N ILE A 87 19.17 0.40 -19.95
CA ILE A 87 20.24 -0.12 -19.08
C ILE A 87 20.09 -1.60 -18.73
N ALA A 88 18.94 -2.22 -19.02
CA ALA A 88 18.71 -3.66 -18.84
C ALA A 88 19.78 -4.51 -19.57
N GLY A 89 20.31 -5.52 -18.88
CA GLY A 89 21.33 -6.42 -19.41
C GLY A 89 22.73 -5.80 -19.59
N LYS A 90 22.95 -4.56 -19.14
CA LYS A 90 24.24 -3.85 -19.25
C LYS A 90 24.99 -3.80 -17.92
N GLU A 91 26.29 -3.56 -18.00
CA GLU A 91 27.13 -3.30 -16.83
C GLU A 91 27.09 -1.79 -16.49
N ALA A 92 26.72 -1.47 -15.25
CA ALA A 92 26.73 -0.11 -14.71
C ALA A 92 27.94 0.09 -13.79
N SER A 93 28.67 1.18 -14.01
CA SER A 93 29.72 1.66 -13.10
C SER A 93 29.15 2.68 -12.13
N PHE A 94 29.40 2.47 -10.83
CA PHE A 94 29.01 3.37 -9.77
C PHE A 94 30.25 3.95 -9.08
N SER A 95 30.23 5.26 -8.85
CA SER A 95 31.10 5.98 -7.93
C SER A 95 30.24 6.47 -6.78
N VAL A 96 30.55 6.02 -5.56
CA VAL A 96 29.82 6.37 -4.34
C VAL A 96 30.74 7.09 -3.36
N GLU A 97 30.27 8.19 -2.79
CA GLU A 97 30.97 8.92 -1.73
C GLU A 97 30.11 8.92 -0.47
N ILE A 98 30.50 8.14 0.53
CA ILE A 98 29.74 7.99 1.77
C ILE A 98 30.13 9.13 2.70
N LYS A 99 29.17 10.00 3.04
CA LYS A 99 29.41 11.17 3.91
C LYS A 99 29.15 10.86 5.37
N ASP A 100 28.05 10.18 5.66
CA ASP A 100 27.62 9.86 7.03
C ASP A 100 26.91 8.52 7.05
N VAL A 101 27.07 7.78 8.14
CA VAL A 101 26.43 6.47 8.37
C VAL A 101 25.68 6.55 9.68
N LYS A 102 24.38 6.29 9.64
CA LYS A 102 23.53 6.23 10.82
C LYS A 102 22.98 4.83 11.00
N GLU A 103 23.07 4.31 12.21
CA GLU A 103 22.45 3.02 12.53
C GLU A 103 21.04 3.20 13.09
N LYS A 104 20.18 2.23 12.80
CA LYS A 104 18.80 2.20 13.29
C LYS A 104 18.79 1.73 14.75
N ILE A 105 18.50 2.62 15.68
CA ILE A 105 18.32 2.28 17.09
C ILE A 105 16.84 2.04 17.34
N LEU A 106 16.51 0.78 17.60
CA LEU A 106 15.17 0.40 18.03
C LEU A 106 15.04 0.68 19.53
N PRO A 107 14.01 1.43 19.97
CA PRO A 107 13.77 1.60 21.39
C PRO A 107 13.47 0.25 22.05
N GLU A 108 13.88 0.10 23.31
CA GLU A 108 13.54 -1.07 24.10
C GLU A 108 12.02 -1.13 24.31
N LEU A 109 11.45 -2.34 24.31
CA LEU A 109 10.01 -2.53 24.52
C LEU A 109 9.68 -2.54 26.02
N ASP A 110 9.79 -1.37 26.65
CA ASP A 110 9.53 -1.13 28.07
C ASP A 110 8.42 -0.09 28.29
N ASP A 111 8.08 0.19 29.55
CA ASP A 111 7.01 1.11 29.88
C ASP A 111 7.28 2.55 29.40
N GLU A 112 8.54 2.93 29.19
CA GLU A 112 8.88 4.24 28.64
C GLU A 112 8.59 4.31 27.14
N PHE A 113 8.78 3.22 26.40
CA PHE A 113 8.30 3.11 25.02
C PHE A 113 6.78 3.28 24.92
N ALA A 114 6.02 2.64 25.81
CA ALA A 114 4.56 2.74 25.83
C ALA A 114 4.07 4.18 26.08
N LYS A 115 4.72 4.90 27.01
CA LYS A 115 4.43 6.31 27.31
C LYS A 115 4.89 7.27 26.22
N GLY A 116 5.92 6.92 25.46
CA GLY A 116 6.45 7.71 24.35
C GLY A 116 5.57 7.70 23.10
N LEU A 117 4.54 6.86 23.06
CA LEU A 117 3.56 6.83 21.97
C LEU A 117 2.62 8.05 22.03
N PRO A 118 2.05 8.49 20.89
CA PRO A 118 1.12 9.63 20.84
C PRO A 118 -0.11 9.46 21.74
N GLU A 119 -0.53 8.22 21.98
CA GLU A 119 -1.68 7.87 22.84
C GLU A 119 -1.29 7.74 24.32
N GLU A 120 0.00 7.89 24.67
CA GLU A 120 0.54 7.96 26.03
C GLU A 120 0.07 6.83 26.97
N TYR A 121 0.32 5.58 26.59
CA TYR A 121 -0.08 4.43 27.41
C TYR A 121 0.68 4.37 28.74
N GLU A 122 -0.01 4.00 29.82
CA GLU A 122 0.58 3.95 31.17
C GLU A 122 1.70 2.90 31.32
N SER A 123 1.64 1.81 30.55
CA SER A 123 2.59 0.69 30.59
C SER A 123 2.58 -0.13 29.30
N MET A 124 3.57 -1.00 29.13
CA MET A 124 3.59 -1.99 28.05
C MET A 124 2.43 -2.98 28.10
N GLU A 125 1.92 -3.27 29.30
CA GLU A 125 0.74 -4.13 29.46
C GLU A 125 -0.53 -3.44 28.95
N ALA A 126 -0.68 -2.14 29.23
CA ALA A 126 -1.77 -1.33 28.70
C ALA A 126 -1.71 -1.27 27.16
N LEU A 127 -0.54 -0.98 26.59
CA LEU A 127 -0.34 -0.98 25.13
C LEU A 127 -0.70 -2.34 24.51
N ARG A 128 -0.24 -3.45 25.11
CA ARG A 128 -0.55 -4.80 24.60
C ARG A 128 -2.04 -5.09 24.63
N THR A 129 -2.71 -4.70 25.71
CA THR A 129 -4.16 -4.89 25.88
C THR A 129 -4.93 -4.12 24.82
N GLU A 130 -4.57 -2.86 24.57
CA GLU A 130 -5.22 -2.04 23.54
C GLU A 130 -5.00 -2.63 22.14
N VAL A 131 -3.76 -3.00 21.81
CA VAL A 131 -3.44 -3.65 20.52
C VAL A 131 -4.20 -4.96 20.36
N GLU A 132 -4.32 -5.76 21.41
CA GLU A 132 -5.10 -7.00 21.39
C GLU A 132 -6.60 -6.73 21.18
N GLN A 133 -7.17 -5.72 21.85
CA GLN A 133 -8.56 -5.31 21.66
C GLN A 133 -8.80 -4.84 20.23
N GLY A 134 -7.96 -3.94 19.70
CA GLY A 134 -8.07 -3.47 18.32
C GLY A 134 -7.97 -4.61 17.30
N LEU A 135 -7.07 -5.57 17.50
CA LEU A 135 -6.97 -6.76 16.63
C LEU A 135 -8.20 -7.67 16.72
N ASN A 136 -8.78 -7.82 17.91
CA ASN A 136 -10.01 -8.58 18.09
C ASN A 136 -11.19 -7.89 17.41
N ASP A 137 -11.32 -6.56 17.55
CA ASP A 137 -12.38 -5.78 16.90
C ASP A 137 -12.21 -5.80 15.37
N GLU A 138 -11.00 -5.69 14.86
CA GLU A 138 -10.70 -5.85 13.43
C GLU A 138 -11.10 -7.23 12.93
N ALA A 139 -10.76 -8.29 13.68
CA ALA A 139 -11.07 -9.67 13.34
C ALA A 139 -12.58 -9.95 13.40
N GLU A 140 -13.27 -9.46 14.41
CA GLU A 140 -14.73 -9.59 14.56
C GLU A 140 -15.45 -8.86 13.42
N ASN A 141 -15.07 -7.60 13.15
CA ASN A 141 -15.64 -6.84 12.04
C ASN A 141 -15.36 -7.49 10.68
N ARG A 142 -14.17 -8.06 10.48
CA ARG A 142 -13.84 -8.82 9.26
C ARG A 142 -14.70 -10.07 9.15
N SER A 143 -14.81 -10.85 10.22
CA SER A 143 -15.62 -12.07 10.25
C SER A 143 -17.10 -11.77 10.01
N LYS A 144 -17.62 -10.69 10.61
CA LYS A 144 -18.99 -10.23 10.44
C LYS A 144 -19.26 -9.83 8.99
N ARG A 145 -18.42 -8.98 8.40
CA ARG A 145 -18.53 -8.58 6.99
C ARG A 145 -18.46 -9.78 6.05
N GLN A 146 -17.52 -10.69 6.29
CA GLN A 146 -17.41 -11.91 5.48
C GLN A 146 -18.68 -12.77 5.59
N TYR A 147 -19.20 -12.98 6.80
CA TYR A 147 -20.43 -13.70 7.01
C TYR A 147 -21.63 -13.03 6.32
N GLU A 148 -21.76 -11.70 6.43
CA GLU A 148 -22.80 -10.92 5.75
C GLU A 148 -22.71 -11.08 4.22
N ASP A 149 -21.51 -10.97 3.63
CA ASP A 149 -21.31 -11.16 2.19
C ASP A 149 -21.60 -12.60 1.75
N GLU A 150 -21.24 -13.61 2.55
CA GLU A 150 -21.60 -15.01 2.30
C GLU A 150 -23.12 -15.22 2.32
N VAL A 151 -23.83 -14.62 3.27
CA VAL A 151 -25.29 -14.67 3.36
C VAL A 151 -25.94 -13.99 2.15
N VAL A 152 -25.45 -12.82 1.76
CA VAL A 152 -25.94 -12.12 0.57
C VAL A 152 -25.68 -12.94 -0.69
N THR A 153 -24.52 -13.57 -0.81
CA THR A 153 -24.19 -14.45 -1.93
C THR A 153 -25.16 -15.63 -1.99
N ALA A 154 -25.42 -16.29 -0.86
CA ALA A 154 -26.38 -17.39 -0.79
C ALA A 154 -27.82 -16.94 -1.16
N LEU A 155 -28.21 -15.72 -0.77
CA LEU A 155 -29.48 -15.12 -1.19
C LEU A 155 -29.52 -14.91 -2.71
N LEU A 156 -28.43 -14.44 -3.31
CA LEU A 156 -28.34 -14.20 -4.75
C LEU A 156 -28.34 -15.49 -5.59
N ASP A 157 -27.79 -16.57 -5.05
CA ASP A 157 -27.82 -17.89 -5.67
C ASP A 157 -29.22 -18.54 -5.59
N ALA A 158 -29.95 -18.29 -4.49
CA ALA A 158 -31.32 -18.78 -4.31
C ALA A 158 -32.36 -17.96 -5.08
N THR A 159 -32.00 -16.79 -5.62
CA THR A 159 -32.93 -15.87 -6.29
C THR A 159 -32.79 -15.93 -7.81
N THR A 160 -33.93 -16.01 -8.49
CA THR A 160 -34.00 -15.85 -9.95
C THR A 160 -34.48 -14.45 -10.28
N MET A 161 -33.70 -13.71 -11.05
CA MET A 161 -33.99 -12.34 -11.44
C MET A 161 -33.70 -12.16 -12.92
N THR A 162 -34.60 -11.49 -13.63
CA THR A 162 -34.38 -11.09 -15.02
C THR A 162 -34.11 -9.60 -15.06
N LEU A 163 -32.92 -9.21 -15.48
CA LEU A 163 -32.53 -7.80 -15.61
C LEU A 163 -32.89 -7.26 -16.99
N SER A 164 -33.45 -6.05 -17.03
CA SER A 164 -33.65 -5.34 -18.28
C SER A 164 -32.30 -4.81 -18.80
N PRO A 165 -32.01 -4.94 -20.11
CA PRO A 165 -30.79 -4.37 -20.69
C PRO A 165 -30.60 -2.88 -20.36
N VAL A 166 -31.69 -2.10 -20.33
CA VAL A 166 -31.65 -0.66 -20.02
C VAL A 166 -31.16 -0.40 -18.59
N MET A 167 -31.54 -1.24 -17.62
CA MET A 167 -31.07 -1.10 -16.24
C MET A 167 -29.58 -1.43 -16.12
N LEU A 168 -29.14 -2.46 -16.83
CA LEU A 168 -27.75 -2.87 -16.85
C LEU A 168 -26.86 -1.80 -17.50
N ASP A 169 -27.29 -1.24 -18.63
CA ASP A 169 -26.55 -0.18 -19.33
C ASP A 169 -26.41 1.06 -18.44
N HIS A 170 -27.47 1.47 -17.74
CA HIS A 170 -27.44 2.60 -16.82
C HIS A 170 -26.50 2.40 -15.63
N GLU A 171 -26.45 1.18 -15.05
CA GLU A 171 -25.51 0.89 -13.96
C GLU A 171 -24.06 0.81 -14.46
N ILE A 172 -23.82 0.31 -15.66
CA ILE A 172 -22.48 0.36 -16.28
C ILE A 172 -22.02 1.80 -16.46
N GLU A 173 -22.91 2.68 -16.95
CA GLU A 173 -22.61 4.11 -17.07
C GLU A 173 -22.25 4.73 -15.72
N HIS A 174 -22.99 4.41 -14.65
CA HIS A 174 -22.65 4.88 -13.30
C HIS A 174 -21.28 4.38 -12.82
N ILE A 175 -20.96 3.09 -13.03
CA ILE A 175 -19.64 2.54 -12.68
C ILE A 175 -18.53 3.26 -13.46
N GLU A 176 -18.73 3.50 -14.76
CA GLU A 176 -17.76 4.23 -15.59
C GLU A 176 -17.60 5.70 -15.15
N GLU A 177 -18.69 6.37 -14.77
CA GLU A 177 -18.67 7.73 -14.25
C GLU A 177 -17.91 7.85 -12.94
N ASP A 178 -18.12 6.92 -12.00
CA ASP A 178 -17.44 6.92 -10.71
C ASP A 178 -15.94 6.66 -10.88
N GLN A 179 -15.56 5.75 -11.79
CA GLN A 179 -14.16 5.54 -12.16
C GLN A 179 -13.55 6.79 -12.80
N ASN A 180 -14.28 7.50 -13.66
CA ASN A 180 -13.79 8.73 -14.28
C ASN A 180 -13.55 9.84 -13.26
N LYS A 181 -14.47 10.02 -12.31
CA LYS A 181 -14.28 10.99 -11.22
C LYS A 181 -13.04 10.68 -10.40
N LEU A 182 -12.79 9.40 -10.12
CA LEU A 182 -11.57 8.96 -9.42
C LEU A 182 -10.31 9.28 -10.24
N PHE A 183 -10.31 9.00 -11.54
CA PHE A 183 -9.18 9.33 -12.42
C PHE A 183 -8.93 10.84 -12.51
N GLU A 184 -9.97 11.66 -12.60
CA GLU A 184 -9.86 13.11 -12.58
C GLU A 184 -9.25 13.62 -11.27
N GLN A 185 -9.71 13.09 -10.12
CA GLN A 185 -9.16 13.45 -8.80
C GLN A 185 -7.67 13.11 -8.67
N LEU A 186 -7.25 12.00 -9.25
CA LEU A 186 -5.86 11.54 -9.21
C LEU A 186 -5.01 12.10 -10.36
N ASN A 187 -5.57 12.93 -11.26
CA ASN A 187 -4.94 13.40 -12.50
C ASN A 187 -4.39 12.26 -13.38
N ILE A 188 -5.06 11.11 -13.38
CA ILE A 188 -4.69 9.94 -14.18
C ILE A 188 -5.47 9.97 -15.49
N ARG A 189 -4.78 9.76 -16.61
CA ARG A 189 -5.46 9.54 -17.89
C ARG A 189 -5.88 8.08 -17.99
N ARG A 190 -7.15 7.82 -18.31
CA ARG A 190 -7.70 6.46 -18.43
C ARG A 190 -6.87 5.57 -19.36
N ASP A 191 -6.47 6.09 -20.53
CA ASP A 191 -5.70 5.32 -21.51
C ASP A 191 -4.34 4.86 -20.94
N ASP A 192 -3.65 5.75 -20.22
CA ASP A 192 -2.36 5.46 -19.58
C ASP A 192 -2.53 4.41 -18.46
N TYR A 193 -3.63 4.49 -17.70
CA TYR A 193 -3.97 3.50 -16.68
C TYR A 193 -4.28 2.13 -17.29
N LEU A 194 -5.12 2.08 -18.33
CA LEU A 194 -5.45 0.82 -19.00
C LEU A 194 -4.21 0.16 -19.61
N GLN A 195 -3.29 0.96 -20.16
CA GLN A 195 -2.02 0.47 -20.67
C GLN A 195 -1.14 -0.10 -19.55
N SER A 196 -1.08 0.54 -18.38
CA SER A 196 -0.24 0.07 -17.26
C SER A 196 -0.70 -1.26 -16.68
N ILE A 197 -2.00 -1.54 -16.67
CA ILE A 197 -2.58 -2.82 -16.24
C ILE A 197 -2.78 -3.81 -17.39
N GLY A 198 -2.33 -3.48 -18.61
CA GLY A 198 -2.41 -4.35 -19.78
C GLY A 198 -3.84 -4.74 -20.19
N THR A 199 -4.83 -3.89 -19.93
CA THR A 199 -6.26 -4.16 -20.16
C THR A 199 -6.81 -3.24 -21.25
N SER A 200 -7.80 -3.70 -22.01
CA SER A 200 -8.52 -2.88 -22.99
C SER A 200 -9.79 -2.25 -22.43
N TYR A 201 -10.26 -1.15 -23.03
CA TYR A 201 -11.56 -0.56 -22.66
C TYR A 201 -12.74 -1.54 -22.79
N GLN A 202 -12.68 -2.47 -23.77
CA GLN A 202 -13.72 -3.49 -23.91
C GLN A 202 -13.73 -4.48 -22.75
N GLU A 203 -12.55 -4.89 -22.26
CA GLU A 203 -12.44 -5.77 -21.09
C GLU A 203 -12.85 -5.05 -19.81
N GLN A 204 -12.43 -3.79 -19.63
CA GLN A 204 -12.90 -2.94 -18.53
C GLN A 204 -14.44 -2.85 -18.52
N ARG A 205 -15.05 -2.60 -19.68
CA ARG A 205 -16.51 -2.52 -19.81
C ARG A 205 -17.20 -3.87 -19.57
N ALA A 206 -16.57 -4.99 -19.94
CA ALA A 206 -17.09 -6.32 -19.64
C ALA A 206 -17.03 -6.65 -18.13
N GLN A 207 -15.98 -6.22 -17.45
CA GLN A 207 -15.87 -6.30 -15.99
C GLN A 207 -16.93 -5.43 -15.32
N ALA A 208 -17.08 -4.17 -15.74
CA ALA A 208 -18.12 -3.27 -15.27
C ALA A 208 -19.53 -3.85 -15.48
N ARG A 209 -19.78 -4.55 -16.59
CA ARG A 209 -21.04 -5.27 -16.81
C ARG A 209 -21.31 -6.37 -15.79
N THR A 210 -20.28 -7.15 -15.45
CA THR A 210 -20.39 -8.21 -14.44
C THR A 210 -20.66 -7.62 -13.06
N GLU A 211 -19.95 -6.56 -12.71
CA GLU A 211 -20.14 -5.82 -11.47
C GLU A 211 -21.53 -5.17 -11.39
N ALA A 212 -21.98 -4.52 -12.46
CA ALA A 212 -23.31 -3.91 -12.57
C ALA A 212 -24.42 -4.94 -12.34
N GLU A 213 -24.31 -6.12 -12.97
CA GLU A 213 -25.26 -7.21 -12.75
C GLU A 213 -25.29 -7.64 -11.28
N GLN A 214 -24.14 -7.79 -10.63
CA GLN A 214 -24.07 -8.15 -9.20
C GLN A 214 -24.66 -7.06 -8.30
N ARG A 215 -24.33 -5.78 -8.53
CA ARG A 215 -24.84 -4.63 -7.76
C ARG A 215 -26.37 -4.54 -7.86
N ILE A 216 -26.91 -4.62 -9.07
CA ILE A 216 -28.36 -4.58 -9.29
C ILE A 216 -29.01 -5.78 -8.58
N ARG A 217 -28.51 -7.00 -8.78
CA ARG A 217 -29.09 -8.19 -8.15
C ARG A 217 -29.05 -8.09 -6.62
N ARG A 218 -27.93 -7.64 -6.04
CA ARG A 218 -27.78 -7.41 -4.59
C ARG A 218 -28.83 -6.44 -4.06
N THR A 219 -28.94 -5.26 -4.67
CA THR A 219 -29.86 -4.20 -4.25
C THR A 219 -31.32 -4.67 -4.31
N PHE A 220 -31.74 -5.27 -5.42
CA PHE A 220 -33.12 -5.73 -5.55
C PHE A 220 -33.44 -6.90 -4.62
N ALA A 221 -32.52 -7.85 -4.45
CA ALA A 221 -32.73 -8.99 -3.55
C ALA A 221 -32.85 -8.54 -2.08
N LEU A 222 -31.97 -7.64 -1.63
CA LEU A 222 -32.01 -7.10 -0.27
C LEU A 222 -33.26 -6.24 -0.02
N ASN A 223 -33.61 -5.36 -0.96
CA ASN A 223 -34.84 -4.56 -0.85
C ASN A 223 -36.07 -5.48 -0.76
N LYS A 224 -36.12 -6.53 -1.59
CA LYS A 224 -37.25 -7.46 -1.57
C LYS A 224 -37.31 -8.27 -0.29
N LEU A 225 -36.16 -8.70 0.24
CA LEU A 225 -36.09 -9.38 1.54
C LEU A 225 -36.57 -8.45 2.66
N GLY A 226 -36.12 -7.18 2.68
CA GLY A 226 -36.57 -6.18 3.64
C GLY A 226 -38.08 -5.95 3.60
N GLU A 227 -38.67 -5.87 2.41
CA GLU A 227 -40.14 -5.79 2.26
C GLU A 227 -40.85 -7.04 2.82
N LEU A 228 -40.33 -8.24 2.56
CA LEU A 228 -40.96 -9.50 2.98
C LEU A 228 -40.88 -9.69 4.51
N GLU A 229 -39.76 -9.31 5.10
CA GLU A 229 -39.52 -9.38 6.55
C GLU A 229 -40.07 -8.16 7.30
N ASN A 230 -40.64 -7.18 6.59
CA ASN A 230 -41.15 -5.91 7.14
C ASN A 230 -40.10 -5.16 7.96
N ILE A 231 -38.89 -5.06 7.41
CA ILE A 231 -37.80 -4.26 8.00
C ILE A 231 -38.10 -2.79 7.73
N GLU A 232 -38.30 -2.02 8.80
CA GLU A 232 -38.48 -0.57 8.74
C GLU A 232 -37.25 0.12 9.33
N VAL A 233 -36.77 1.16 8.67
CA VAL A 233 -35.69 2.02 9.16
C VAL A 233 -36.33 3.19 9.90
N SER A 234 -36.03 3.33 11.18
CA SER A 234 -36.53 4.45 11.99
C SER A 234 -35.69 5.71 11.80
N GLU A 235 -36.23 6.88 12.16
CA GLU A 235 -35.43 8.12 12.21
C GLU A 235 -34.25 7.98 13.17
N ASP A 236 -34.45 7.29 14.31
CA ASP A 236 -33.39 7.02 15.29
C ASP A 236 -32.23 6.19 14.69
N ASP A 237 -32.52 5.22 13.82
CA ASP A 237 -31.48 4.43 13.14
C ASP A 237 -30.65 5.29 12.16
N ILE A 238 -31.31 6.24 11.49
CA ILE A 238 -30.65 7.17 10.56
C ILE A 238 -29.77 8.13 11.36
N ASP A 239 -30.30 8.73 12.42
CA ASP A 239 -29.58 9.66 13.27
C ASP A 239 -28.37 8.97 13.92
N ALA A 240 -28.53 7.75 14.43
CA ALA A 240 -27.43 6.96 14.97
C ALA A 240 -26.34 6.70 13.92
N ARG A 241 -26.72 6.36 12.68
CA ARG A 241 -25.75 6.14 11.60
C ARG A 241 -25.04 7.43 11.17
N VAL A 242 -25.73 8.57 11.17
CA VAL A 242 -25.14 9.88 10.87
C VAL A 242 -24.15 10.28 11.96
N GLU A 243 -24.50 10.09 13.23
CA GLU A 243 -23.59 10.36 14.35
C GLU A 243 -22.33 9.48 14.28
N GLU A 244 -22.47 8.19 13.95
CA GLU A 244 -21.34 7.29 13.75
C GLU A 244 -20.39 7.77 12.63
N LEU A 245 -20.95 8.21 11.49
CA LEU A 245 -20.17 8.72 10.36
C LEU A 245 -19.47 10.06 10.65
N LEU A 246 -20.02 10.88 11.55
CA LEU A 246 -19.41 12.15 11.96
C LEU A 246 -18.34 11.98 13.04
N ALA A 247 -18.36 10.85 13.76
CA ALA A 247 -17.39 10.52 14.79
C ALA A 247 -16.13 9.81 14.25
N GLN A 248 -16.16 9.32 13.01
CA GLN A 248 -15.01 8.80 12.25
C GLN A 248 -14.20 9.92 11.60
#